data_AF-A0A543PFN2-F1
#
_entry.id   AF-A0A543PFN2-F1
#
_cell.length_a   1.000
_cell.length_b   1.000
_cell.length_c   1.000
_cell.angle_alpha   90.00
_cell.angle_beta   90.00
_cell.angle_gamma   90.00
#
_symmetry.space_group_name_H-M   'P 1'
#
loop_
_entity.id
_entity.type
_entity.pdbx_description
1 polymer ?
#
loop_
_entity_poly.entity_id
_entity_poly.type
_entity_poly.pdbx_seq_one_letter_code
_entity_poly.pdbx_strand_id
1 'polypeptide(L)'
;MTTPLPTGPADALDVRADDELSWLFSLDPSVIAVLGGVLLVLLVIAAVAGWLVLRRVQRSPVMARGRELTARGRELGVRGATAVAARRLPPGQRRTAAELQLEIARARGHLRRQVATARAAGAHLGDVPSLLSTLEAEGGRLEQRLRQRALAPSPTDQADLETEARAYLDMLADVCDAVLQAERAVPAAGRLTSDVADAVTALRAHTTAYQELTTPPVLPPLPPVPAQPMPPEATPR
;
A
#
# COMPACT_ATOMS: atom_id res chain seq x y z
N MET A 1 25.12 0.14 82.94
CA MET A 1 24.33 -1.07 82.67
C MET A 1 24.07 -1.12 81.18
N THR A 2 24.74 -2.03 80.48
CA THR A 2 24.80 -2.16 79.03
C THR A 2 24.09 -3.44 78.62
N THR A 3 22.98 -3.31 77.88
CA THR A 3 22.25 -4.41 77.26
C THR A 3 22.67 -4.53 75.79
N PRO A 4 23.18 -5.68 75.31
CA PRO A 4 23.48 -5.89 73.90
C PRO A 4 22.22 -6.31 73.10
N LEU A 5 22.13 -5.85 71.85
CA LEU A 5 21.11 -6.27 70.88
C LEU A 5 21.37 -7.69 70.33
N PRO A 6 20.32 -8.48 70.03
CA PRO A 6 20.45 -9.77 69.36
C PRO A 6 20.55 -9.59 67.83
N THR A 7 21.68 -10.00 67.25
CA THR A 7 21.86 -10.22 65.82
C THR A 7 21.16 -11.51 65.41
N GLY A 8 20.01 -11.37 64.73
CA GLY A 8 19.29 -12.46 64.07
C GLY A 8 19.88 -12.83 62.69
N PRO A 9 19.47 -13.97 62.12
CA PRO A 9 20.25 -14.75 61.16
C PRO A 9 20.11 -14.23 59.73
N ALA A 10 21.10 -13.46 59.26
CA ALA A 10 21.27 -13.13 57.84
C ALA A 10 22.17 -14.13 57.09
N ASP A 11 22.80 -15.06 57.80
CA ASP A 11 23.90 -15.89 57.28
C ASP A 11 23.47 -17.26 56.70
N ALA A 12 22.16 -17.55 56.68
CA ALA A 12 21.65 -18.86 56.27
C ALA A 12 21.19 -18.93 54.80
N LEU A 13 21.21 -17.82 54.05
CA LEU A 13 20.73 -17.79 52.66
C LEU A 13 21.84 -17.77 51.60
N ASP A 14 23.10 -17.50 51.97
CA ASP A 14 24.21 -17.43 51.00
C ASP A 14 24.80 -18.82 50.68
N VAL A 15 24.75 -19.76 51.62
CA VAL A 15 25.39 -21.09 51.47
C VAL A 15 24.69 -21.99 50.44
N ARG A 16 23.40 -21.75 50.13
CA ARG A 16 22.63 -22.65 49.25
C ARG A 16 22.83 -22.37 47.75
N ALA A 17 23.27 -21.17 47.38
CA ALA A 17 23.53 -20.81 45.98
C ALA A 17 24.88 -21.39 45.48
N ASP A 18 25.86 -21.54 46.36
CA ASP A 18 27.18 -22.05 46.01
C ASP A 18 27.19 -23.57 45.72
N ASP A 19 26.36 -24.35 46.39
CA ASP A 19 26.23 -25.79 46.13
C ASP A 19 25.64 -26.07 44.73
N GLU A 20 24.73 -25.22 44.22
CA GLU A 20 24.15 -25.33 42.88
C GLU A 20 25.09 -24.86 41.75
N LEU A 21 26.26 -24.29 42.05
CA LEU A 21 27.29 -23.97 41.06
C LEU A 21 28.45 -24.96 41.09
N SER A 22 28.64 -25.68 42.20
CA SER A 22 29.71 -26.67 42.35
C SER A 22 29.59 -27.85 41.37
N TRP A 23 28.37 -28.29 41.03
CA TRP A 23 28.17 -29.34 40.01
C TRP A 23 28.56 -28.88 38.60
N LEU A 24 28.38 -27.59 38.27
CA LEU A 24 28.82 -27.01 37.00
C LEU A 24 30.36 -27.03 36.86
N PHE A 25 31.10 -26.91 37.96
CA PHE A 25 32.56 -27.03 37.98
C PHE A 25 33.07 -28.48 38.10
N SER A 26 32.21 -29.42 38.46
CA SER A 26 32.50 -30.87 38.45
C SER A 26 32.30 -31.50 37.07
N LEU A 27 31.61 -30.82 36.15
CA LEU A 27 31.53 -31.23 34.76
C LEU A 27 32.89 -31.08 34.07
N ASP A 28 33.33 -32.16 33.42
CA ASP A 28 34.55 -32.21 32.61
C ASP A 28 34.58 -30.99 31.67
N PRO A 29 35.65 -30.15 31.67
CA PRO A 29 35.71 -28.91 30.89
C PRO A 29 35.46 -29.12 29.39
N SER A 30 35.71 -30.35 28.91
CA SER A 30 35.38 -30.80 27.57
C SER A 30 33.86 -30.81 27.29
N VAL A 31 33.03 -31.22 28.26
CA VAL A 31 31.55 -31.22 28.15
C VAL A 31 31.01 -29.79 28.12
N ILE A 32 31.57 -28.90 28.95
CA ILE A 32 31.18 -27.48 29.00
C ILE A 32 31.54 -26.80 27.67
N ALA A 33 32.72 -27.09 27.11
CA ALA A 33 33.15 -26.57 25.82
C ALA A 33 32.25 -27.05 24.66
N VAL A 34 31.87 -28.34 24.66
CA VAL A 34 30.95 -28.89 23.66
C VAL A 34 29.57 -28.26 23.77
N LEU A 35 29.03 -28.13 24.98
CA LEU A 35 27.69 -27.59 25.21
C LEU A 35 27.62 -26.08 24.88
N GLY A 36 28.66 -25.33 25.24
CA GLY A 36 28.83 -23.93 24.85
C GLY A 36 28.99 -23.77 23.33
N GLY A 37 29.76 -24.65 22.69
CA GLY A 37 29.92 -24.67 21.24
C GLY A 37 28.62 -24.96 20.49
N VAL A 38 27.84 -25.95 20.96
CA VAL A 38 26.52 -26.28 20.38
C VAL A 38 25.55 -25.11 20.54
N LEU A 39 25.51 -24.48 21.72
CA LEU A 39 24.67 -23.31 21.95
C LEU A 39 25.06 -22.14 21.04
N LEU A 40 26.36 -21.88 20.90
CA LEU A 40 26.88 -20.83 20.01
C LEU A 40 26.48 -21.10 18.55
N VAL A 41 26.65 -22.35 18.08
CA VAL A 41 26.27 -22.76 16.72
C VAL A 41 24.77 -22.61 16.50
N LEU A 42 23.93 -23.02 17.46
CA LEU A 42 22.48 -22.80 17.40
C LEU A 42 22.12 -21.32 17.32
N LEU A 43 22.82 -20.46 18.08
CA LEU A 43 22.61 -19.02 18.08
C LEU A 43 23.01 -18.39 16.74
N VAL A 44 24.12 -18.84 16.15
CA VAL A 44 24.55 -18.43 14.81
C VAL A 44 23.56 -18.89 13.74
N ILE A 45 23.09 -20.14 13.80
CA ILE A 45 22.08 -20.65 12.87
C ILE A 45 20.77 -19.84 12.99
N ALA A 46 20.32 -19.54 14.20
CA ALA A 46 19.14 -18.72 14.44
C ALA A 46 19.32 -17.29 13.91
N ALA A 47 20.49 -16.68 14.11
CA ALA A 47 20.82 -15.35 13.60
C ALA A 47 20.87 -15.34 12.06
N VAL A 48 21.49 -16.34 11.44
CA VAL A 48 21.56 -16.47 9.98
C VAL A 48 20.19 -16.78 9.37
N ALA A 49 19.39 -17.63 10.01
CA ALA A 49 18.01 -17.91 9.59
C ALA A 49 17.15 -16.65 9.71
N GLY A 50 17.23 -15.92 10.82
CA GLY A 50 16.56 -14.64 11.02
C GLY A 50 17.01 -13.59 9.99
N TRP A 51 18.31 -13.51 9.72
CA TRP A 51 18.88 -12.63 8.71
C TRP A 51 18.42 -12.98 7.29
N LEU A 52 18.37 -14.27 6.93
CA LEU A 52 17.90 -14.73 5.64
C LEU A 52 16.39 -14.50 5.47
N VAL A 53 15.58 -14.69 6.53
CA VAL A 53 14.17 -14.32 6.53
C VAL A 53 14.03 -12.81 6.35
N LEU A 54 14.78 -11.99 7.09
CA LEU A 54 14.80 -10.52 6.89
C LEU A 54 15.21 -10.14 5.47
N ARG A 55 16.26 -10.76 4.91
CA ARG A 55 16.81 -10.43 3.59
C ARG A 55 15.88 -10.89 2.47
N ARG A 56 15.19 -12.03 2.64
CA ARG A 56 14.19 -12.55 1.70
C ARG A 56 12.90 -11.73 1.75
N VAL A 57 12.53 -11.21 2.92
CA VAL A 57 11.43 -10.27 3.10
C VAL A 57 11.77 -8.87 2.56
N GLN A 58 13.02 -8.41 2.68
CA GLN A 58 13.48 -7.14 2.12
C GLN A 58 13.53 -7.12 0.58
N ARG A 59 13.73 -8.26 -0.08
CA ARG A 59 13.70 -8.38 -1.55
C ARG A 59 12.31 -8.51 -2.14
N SER A 60 11.26 -8.57 -1.32
CA SER A 60 9.88 -8.71 -1.77
C SER A 60 9.14 -7.36 -1.70
N PRO A 61 8.34 -6.98 -2.74
CA PRO A 61 7.57 -5.73 -2.79
C PRO A 61 6.52 -5.56 -1.67
N VAL A 62 6.42 -6.54 -0.75
CA VAL A 62 5.58 -6.51 0.44
C VAL A 62 6.09 -5.52 1.51
N MET A 63 7.38 -5.12 1.49
CA MET A 63 7.92 -4.10 2.41
C MET A 63 7.41 -2.67 2.16
N ALA A 64 6.80 -2.37 1.00
CA ALA A 64 6.03 -1.15 0.82
C ALA A 64 4.77 -1.14 1.71
N ARG A 65 4.12 -2.30 1.88
CA ARG A 65 2.95 -2.48 2.75
C ARG A 65 3.31 -2.57 4.24
N GLY A 66 4.47 -3.14 4.57
CA GLY A 66 4.97 -3.24 5.96
C GLY A 66 5.33 -1.90 6.59
N ARG A 67 6.05 -1.03 5.85
CA ARG A 67 6.30 0.35 6.29
C ARG A 67 5.02 1.17 6.41
N GLU A 68 4.06 0.97 5.50
CA GLU A 68 2.73 1.54 5.60
C GLU A 68 1.99 1.11 6.87
N LEU A 69 2.08 -0.16 7.29
CA LEU A 69 1.39 -0.65 8.48
C LEU A 69 2.02 -0.17 9.78
N THR A 70 3.35 -0.08 9.87
CA THR A 70 4.02 0.53 11.03
C THR A 70 3.85 2.04 11.08
N ALA A 71 3.80 2.72 9.92
CA ALA A 71 3.45 4.13 9.83
C ALA A 71 1.99 4.36 10.23
N ARG A 72 1.05 3.54 9.74
CA ARG A 72 -0.37 3.56 10.14
C ARG A 72 -0.57 3.26 11.62
N GLY A 73 0.19 2.34 12.20
CA GLY A 73 0.13 2.02 13.64
C GLY A 73 0.61 3.19 14.51
N ARG A 74 1.72 3.85 14.13
CA ARG A 74 2.17 5.08 14.78
C ARG A 74 1.21 6.24 14.56
N GLU A 75 0.68 6.42 13.35
CA GLU A 75 -0.30 7.45 13.03
C GLU A 75 -1.61 7.26 13.79
N LEU A 76 -2.10 6.03 13.94
CA LEU A 76 -3.30 5.74 14.73
C LEU A 76 -3.07 5.97 16.23
N GLY A 77 -1.90 5.59 16.75
CA GLY A 77 -1.52 5.88 18.13
C GLY A 77 -1.38 7.38 18.40
N VAL A 78 -0.75 8.12 17.49
CA VAL A 78 -0.62 9.58 17.59
C VAL A 78 -1.97 10.26 17.40
N ARG A 79 -2.80 9.85 16.43
CA ARG A 79 -4.16 10.41 16.20
C ARG A 79 -5.11 10.15 17.37
N GLY A 80 -5.03 8.97 17.98
CA GLY A 80 -5.81 8.63 19.18
C GLY A 80 -5.38 9.47 20.38
N ALA A 81 -4.07 9.58 20.61
CA ALA A 81 -3.52 10.42 21.67
C ALA A 81 -3.81 11.91 21.46
N THR A 82 -3.74 12.42 20.22
CA THR A 82 -4.05 13.83 19.92
C THR A 82 -5.54 14.12 19.98
N ALA A 83 -6.43 13.18 19.62
CA ALA A 83 -7.87 13.36 19.76
C ALA A 83 -8.32 13.40 21.23
N VAL A 84 -7.72 12.55 22.07
CA VAL A 84 -7.98 12.55 23.53
C VAL A 84 -7.34 13.78 24.18
N ALA A 85 -6.13 14.18 23.77
CA ALA A 85 -5.51 15.41 24.23
C ALA A 85 -6.36 16.63 23.85
N ALA A 86 -6.81 16.75 22.59
CA ALA A 86 -7.66 17.85 22.12
C ALA A 86 -8.95 18.00 22.95
N ARG A 87 -9.58 16.88 23.34
CA ARG A 87 -10.76 16.90 24.22
C ARG A 87 -10.46 17.26 25.68
N ARG A 88 -9.22 17.06 26.14
CA ARG A 88 -8.77 17.42 27.49
C ARG A 88 -8.20 18.85 27.58
N LEU A 89 -7.98 19.52 26.45
CA LEU A 89 -7.57 20.92 26.46
C LEU A 89 -8.77 21.83 26.80
N PRO A 90 -8.56 22.88 27.62
CA PRO A 90 -9.59 23.86 27.91
C PRO A 90 -10.09 24.54 26.62
N PRO A 91 -11.38 24.92 26.54
CA PRO A 91 -11.93 25.57 25.37
C PRO A 91 -11.17 26.86 25.07
N GLY A 92 -10.70 27.01 23.83
CA GLY A 92 -9.91 28.14 23.39
C GLY A 92 -9.01 27.81 22.20
N GLN A 93 -8.12 28.74 21.90
CA GLN A 93 -7.21 28.75 20.74
C GLN A 93 -6.32 27.50 20.58
N ARG A 94 -6.03 26.78 21.66
CA ARG A 94 -5.23 25.55 21.59
C ARG A 94 -6.06 24.35 21.14
N ARG A 95 -7.37 24.38 21.40
CA ARG A 95 -8.31 23.34 20.97
C ARG A 95 -8.59 23.45 19.47
N THR A 96 -8.77 24.66 18.94
CA THR A 96 -8.98 24.89 17.49
C THR A 96 -7.78 24.39 16.68
N ALA A 97 -6.54 24.68 17.11
CA ALA A 97 -5.33 24.19 16.45
C ALA A 97 -5.22 22.65 16.47
N ALA A 98 -5.62 22.01 17.58
CA ALA A 98 -5.61 20.55 17.69
C ALA A 98 -6.73 19.89 16.84
N GLU A 99 -7.89 20.53 16.73
CA GLU A 99 -8.99 20.10 15.86
C GLU A 99 -8.57 20.19 14.38
N LEU A 100 -7.98 21.32 13.95
CA LEU A 100 -7.44 21.48 12.59
C LEU A 100 -6.34 20.46 12.27
N GLN A 101 -5.46 20.16 13.21
CA GLN A 101 -4.45 19.10 13.03
C GLN A 101 -5.10 17.73 12.77
N LEU A 102 -6.19 17.41 13.46
CA LEU A 102 -6.91 16.16 13.26
C LEU A 102 -7.65 16.14 11.92
N GLU A 103 -8.23 17.26 11.50
CA GLU A 103 -8.90 17.41 10.21
C GLU A 103 -7.93 17.23 9.04
N ILE A 104 -6.78 17.90 9.07
CA ILE A 104 -5.72 17.74 8.05
C ILE A 104 -5.29 16.28 7.94
N ALA A 105 -5.03 15.63 9.07
CA ALA A 105 -4.61 14.24 9.09
C ALA A 105 -5.69 13.29 8.52
N ARG A 106 -6.98 13.58 8.77
CA ARG A 106 -8.11 12.83 8.22
C ARG A 106 -8.27 13.06 6.72
N ALA A 107 -8.21 14.32 6.26
CA ALA A 107 -8.33 14.69 4.86
C ALA A 107 -7.22 14.03 4.02
N ARG A 108 -5.97 14.07 4.48
CA ARG A 108 -4.84 13.35 3.86
C ARG A 108 -5.07 11.84 3.78
N GLY A 109 -5.52 11.25 4.88
CA GLY A 109 -5.86 9.83 4.93
C GLY A 109 -7.03 9.45 4.03
N HIS A 110 -7.96 10.37 3.77
CA HIS A 110 -9.05 10.20 2.83
C HIS A 110 -8.55 10.26 1.37
N LEU A 111 -7.79 11.31 1.01
CA LEU A 111 -7.19 11.47 -0.32
C LEU A 111 -6.33 10.26 -0.71
N ARG A 112 -5.47 9.77 0.20
CA ARG A 112 -4.62 8.59 -0.06
C ARG A 112 -5.45 7.35 -0.39
N ARG A 113 -6.58 7.16 0.31
CA ARG A 113 -7.49 6.04 0.06
C ARG A 113 -8.20 6.20 -1.29
N GLN A 114 -8.72 7.39 -1.58
CA GLN A 114 -9.39 7.67 -2.85
C GLN A 114 -8.45 7.51 -4.05
N VAL A 115 -7.22 8.04 -3.98
CA VAL A 115 -6.23 7.86 -5.06
C VAL A 115 -5.90 6.39 -5.26
N ALA A 116 -5.78 5.61 -4.18
CA ALA A 116 -5.57 4.17 -4.27
C ALA A 116 -6.76 3.43 -4.89
N THR A 117 -8.00 3.79 -4.54
CA THR A 117 -9.21 3.18 -5.13
C THR A 117 -9.36 3.56 -6.60
N ALA A 118 -9.21 4.83 -6.95
CA ALA A 118 -9.30 5.30 -8.33
C ALA A 118 -8.20 4.66 -9.21
N ARG A 119 -6.97 4.53 -8.70
CA ARG A 119 -5.90 3.82 -9.41
C ARG A 119 -6.19 2.34 -9.58
N ALA A 120 -6.74 1.67 -8.57
CA ALA A 120 -7.14 0.27 -8.68
C ALA A 120 -8.30 0.07 -9.67
N ALA A 121 -9.18 1.06 -9.81
CA ALA A 121 -10.23 1.10 -10.82
C ALA A 121 -9.70 1.43 -12.24
N GLY A 122 -8.42 1.77 -12.39
CA GLY A 122 -7.83 2.12 -13.69
C GLY A 122 -8.11 3.57 -14.13
N ALA A 123 -8.49 4.46 -13.22
CA ALA A 123 -8.70 5.87 -13.53
C ALA A 123 -7.39 6.54 -13.98
N HIS A 124 -7.48 7.38 -15.01
CA HIS A 124 -6.36 8.20 -15.45
C HIS A 124 -6.27 9.44 -14.54
N LEU A 125 -5.35 9.40 -13.59
CA LEU A 125 -5.17 10.44 -12.57
C LEU A 125 -4.12 11.51 -12.95
N GLY A 126 -3.57 11.46 -14.17
CA GLY A 126 -2.51 12.37 -14.61
C GLY A 126 -1.34 12.42 -13.62
N ASP A 127 -0.96 13.63 -13.21
CA ASP A 127 0.14 13.90 -12.27
C ASP A 127 -0.27 13.84 -10.79
N VAL A 128 -1.54 13.58 -10.46
CA VAL A 128 -1.99 13.53 -9.06
C VAL A 128 -1.16 12.56 -8.19
N PRO A 129 -0.78 11.35 -8.66
CA PRO A 129 0.03 10.45 -7.85
C PRO A 129 1.45 10.95 -7.56
N SER A 130 2.05 11.76 -8.45
CA SER A 130 3.37 12.33 -8.22
C SER A 130 3.29 13.51 -7.23
N LEU A 131 2.26 14.33 -7.36
CA LEU A 131 1.96 15.46 -6.47
C LEU A 131 1.57 15.04 -5.06
N LEU A 132 1.02 13.83 -4.87
CA LEU A 132 0.61 13.32 -3.57
C LEU A 132 1.74 13.35 -2.53
N SER A 133 2.97 13.04 -2.95
CA SER A 133 4.14 13.09 -2.05
C SER A 133 4.45 14.51 -1.55
N THR A 134 4.32 15.51 -2.43
CA THR A 134 4.48 16.93 -2.12
C THR A 134 3.38 17.41 -1.19
N LEU A 135 2.12 17.07 -1.48
CA LEU A 135 0.97 17.40 -0.64
C LEU A 135 1.08 16.77 0.76
N GLU A 136 1.56 15.53 0.85
CA GLU A 136 1.81 14.87 2.14
C GLU A 136 2.91 15.59 2.94
N ALA A 137 3.97 16.05 2.27
CA ALA A 137 5.05 16.79 2.93
C ALA A 137 4.55 18.16 3.44
N GLU A 138 3.75 18.87 2.66
CA GLU A 138 3.17 20.16 3.03
C GLU A 138 2.19 20.03 4.21
N GLY A 139 1.28 19.06 4.15
CA GLY A 139 0.39 18.76 5.26
C GLY A 139 1.15 18.36 6.54
N GLY A 140 2.25 17.61 6.40
CA GLY A 140 3.13 17.29 7.52
C GLY A 140 3.80 18.53 8.14
N ARG A 141 4.22 19.49 7.32
CA ARG A 141 4.77 20.77 7.79
C ARG A 141 3.69 21.58 8.53
N LEU A 142 2.48 21.68 8.00
CA LEU A 142 1.37 22.39 8.63
C LEU A 142 0.98 21.76 9.98
N GLU A 143 0.86 20.42 10.03
CA GLU A 143 0.59 19.70 11.28
C GLU A 143 1.68 19.93 12.35
N GLN A 144 2.95 20.03 11.93
CA GLN A 144 4.06 20.31 12.83
C GLN A 144 4.00 21.75 13.35
N ARG A 145 3.73 22.73 12.48
CA ARG A 145 3.55 24.14 12.89
C ARG A 145 2.37 24.29 13.86
N LEU A 146 1.23 23.66 13.56
CA LEU A 146 0.05 23.65 14.44
C LEU A 146 0.37 23.03 15.81
N ARG A 147 1.13 21.93 15.84
CA ARG A 147 1.55 21.28 17.09
C ARG A 147 2.50 22.16 17.91
N GLN A 148 3.51 22.75 17.26
CA GLN A 148 4.42 23.69 17.91
C GLN A 148 3.66 24.89 18.49
N ARG A 149 2.65 25.36 17.76
CA ARG A 149 1.77 26.46 18.19
C ARG A 149 0.90 26.09 19.39
N ALA A 150 0.30 24.91 19.40
CA ALA A 150 -0.53 24.44 20.52
C ALA A 150 0.25 24.36 21.85
N LEU A 151 1.58 24.19 21.77
CA LEU A 151 2.49 24.16 22.92
C LEU A 151 3.03 25.55 23.30
N ALA A 152 2.97 26.54 22.40
CA ALA A 152 3.49 27.88 22.64
C ALA A 152 2.50 28.77 23.44
N PRO A 153 2.98 29.68 24.29
CA PRO A 153 2.13 30.57 25.09
C PRO A 153 1.73 31.89 24.40
N SER A 154 2.44 32.34 23.36
CA SER A 154 2.20 33.66 22.73
C SER A 154 1.11 33.58 21.65
N PRO A 155 0.19 34.55 21.49
CA PRO A 155 -0.94 34.49 20.53
C PRO A 155 -0.71 35.17 19.16
N THR A 156 0.40 35.88 18.93
CA THR A 156 0.48 36.93 17.88
C THR A 156 0.35 36.47 16.41
N ASP A 157 0.59 35.20 16.07
CA ASP A 157 0.68 34.71 14.67
C ASP A 157 -0.35 33.61 14.30
N GLN A 158 -1.51 33.64 14.97
CA GLN A 158 -2.43 32.48 14.95
C GLN A 158 -3.49 32.52 13.85
N ALA A 159 -4.01 33.70 13.50
CA ALA A 159 -5.03 33.84 12.47
C ALA A 159 -4.52 33.41 11.09
N ASP A 160 -3.25 33.71 10.81
CA ASP A 160 -2.62 33.41 9.52
C ASP A 160 -2.41 31.90 9.35
N LEU A 161 -1.95 31.21 10.41
CA LEU A 161 -1.75 29.75 10.37
C LEU A 161 -3.08 28.98 10.29
N GLU A 162 -4.14 29.44 10.96
CA GLU A 162 -5.47 28.83 10.81
C GLU A 162 -6.04 29.06 9.41
N THR A 163 -5.81 30.23 8.81
CA THR A 163 -6.24 30.55 7.45
C THR A 163 -5.47 29.69 6.42
N GLU A 164 -4.16 29.55 6.58
CA GLU A 164 -3.33 28.65 5.76
C GLU A 164 -3.79 27.19 5.86
N ALA A 165 -4.11 26.72 7.08
CA ALA A 165 -4.63 25.38 7.30
C ALA A 165 -6.00 25.15 6.64
N ARG A 166 -6.90 26.13 6.70
CA ARG A 166 -8.21 26.06 6.03
C ARG A 166 -8.07 26.06 4.51
N ALA A 167 -7.24 26.95 3.96
CA ALA A 167 -6.96 26.99 2.53
C ALA A 167 -6.36 25.67 2.01
N TYR A 168 -5.49 25.03 2.80
CA TYR A 168 -4.96 23.71 2.48
C TYR A 168 -6.04 22.61 2.52
N LEU A 169 -6.98 22.67 3.47
CA LEU A 169 -8.12 21.74 3.52
C LEU A 169 -9.05 21.90 2.32
N ASP A 170 -9.33 23.14 1.91
CA ASP A 170 -10.15 23.43 0.73
C ASP A 170 -9.47 22.90 -0.54
N MET A 171 -8.16 23.16 -0.71
CA MET A 171 -7.39 22.59 -1.81
C MET A 171 -7.43 21.05 -1.81
N LEU A 172 -7.30 20.39 -0.66
CA LEU A 172 -7.40 18.93 -0.57
C LEU A 172 -8.81 18.42 -0.94
N ALA A 173 -9.86 19.16 -0.61
CA ALA A 173 -11.22 18.83 -1.01
C ALA A 173 -11.39 18.90 -2.53
N ASP A 174 -10.90 19.96 -3.17
CA ASP A 174 -10.92 20.12 -4.63
C ASP A 174 -10.18 18.96 -5.34
N VAL A 175 -9.02 18.56 -4.81
CA VAL A 175 -8.27 17.41 -5.35
C VAL A 175 -9.02 16.10 -5.16
N CYS A 176 -9.67 15.89 -4.01
CA CYS A 176 -10.52 14.72 -3.79
C CYS A 176 -11.69 14.68 -4.79
N ASP A 177 -12.35 15.81 -5.02
CA ASP A 177 -13.46 15.91 -5.97
C ASP A 177 -13.00 15.63 -7.40
N ALA A 178 -11.83 16.16 -7.81
CA ALA A 178 -11.24 15.85 -9.10
C ALA A 178 -10.93 14.34 -9.27
N VAL A 179 -10.38 13.69 -8.23
CA VAL A 179 -10.11 12.25 -8.23
C VAL A 179 -11.42 11.45 -8.32
N LEU A 180 -12.46 11.85 -7.58
CA LEU A 180 -13.78 11.22 -7.65
C LEU A 180 -14.43 11.37 -9.04
N GLN A 181 -14.28 12.53 -9.69
CA GLN A 181 -14.75 12.74 -11.06
C GLN A 181 -13.99 11.85 -12.05
N ALA A 182 -12.67 11.73 -11.91
CA ALA A 182 -11.86 10.85 -12.74
C ALA A 182 -12.25 9.36 -12.55
N GLU A 183 -12.52 8.93 -11.31
CA GLU A 183 -13.02 7.58 -11.01
C GLU A 183 -14.37 7.31 -11.69
N ARG A 184 -15.31 8.26 -11.61
CA ARG A 184 -16.63 8.13 -12.25
C ARG A 184 -16.58 8.13 -13.77
N ALA A 185 -15.55 8.71 -14.39
CA ALA A 185 -15.38 8.73 -15.83
C ALA A 185 -14.94 7.38 -16.42
N VAL A 186 -14.32 6.49 -15.61
CA VAL A 186 -13.86 5.16 -16.03
C VAL A 186 -14.97 4.30 -16.68
N PRO A 187 -16.13 4.07 -16.04
CA PRO A 187 -17.19 3.26 -16.64
C PRO A 187 -17.75 3.88 -17.93
N ALA A 188 -17.76 5.21 -18.05
CA ALA A 188 -18.21 5.88 -19.28
C ALA A 188 -17.25 5.64 -20.44
N ALA A 189 -15.94 5.69 -20.21
CA ALA A 189 -14.93 5.37 -21.22
C ALA A 189 -15.03 3.91 -21.71
N GLY A 190 -15.30 2.97 -20.80
CA GLY A 190 -15.52 1.56 -21.14
C GLY A 190 -16.71 1.36 -22.08
N ARG A 191 -17.84 2.03 -21.82
CA ARG A 191 -19.03 1.97 -22.69
C ARG A 191 -18.77 2.55 -24.08
N LEU A 192 -18.07 3.69 -24.16
CA LEU A 192 -17.72 4.27 -25.46
C LEU A 192 -16.87 3.29 -26.30
N THR A 193 -15.93 2.57 -25.68
CA THR A 193 -15.13 1.58 -26.42
C THR A 193 -15.93 0.38 -26.88
N SER A 194 -16.91 -0.09 -26.08
CA SER A 194 -17.81 -1.17 -26.52
C SER A 194 -18.73 -0.70 -27.65
N ASP A 195 -19.31 0.50 -27.53
CA ASP A 195 -20.22 1.05 -28.52
C ASP A 195 -19.53 1.26 -29.88
N VAL A 196 -18.25 1.70 -29.86
CA VAL A 196 -17.43 1.83 -31.07
C VAL A 196 -17.12 0.45 -31.67
N ALA A 197 -16.77 -0.54 -30.84
CA ALA A 197 -16.52 -1.90 -31.31
C ALA A 197 -17.77 -2.53 -31.95
N ASP A 198 -18.94 -2.30 -31.36
CA ASP A 198 -20.24 -2.75 -31.86
C ASP A 198 -20.58 -2.03 -33.18
N ALA A 199 -20.38 -0.72 -33.27
CA ALA A 199 -20.59 0.04 -34.49
C ALA A 199 -19.67 -0.42 -35.64
N VAL A 200 -18.39 -0.69 -35.36
CA VAL A 200 -17.45 -1.23 -36.35
C VAL A 200 -17.87 -2.64 -36.80
N THR A 201 -18.35 -3.47 -35.87
CA THR A 201 -18.83 -4.82 -36.19
C THR A 201 -20.09 -4.76 -37.06
N ALA A 202 -21.04 -3.88 -36.73
CA ALA A 202 -22.24 -3.64 -37.52
C ALA A 202 -21.91 -3.13 -38.93
N LEU A 203 -20.95 -2.20 -39.04
CA LEU A 203 -20.50 -1.68 -40.34
C LEU A 203 -19.86 -2.78 -41.20
N ARG A 204 -19.03 -3.65 -40.61
CA ARG A 204 -18.44 -4.80 -41.33
C ARG A 204 -19.52 -5.76 -41.80
N ALA A 205 -20.47 -6.12 -40.95
CA ALA A 205 -21.58 -6.99 -41.32
C ALA A 205 -22.40 -6.41 -42.49
N HIS A 206 -22.69 -5.10 -42.44
CA HIS A 206 -23.38 -4.41 -43.53
C HIS A 206 -22.56 -4.42 -44.83
N THR A 207 -21.23 -4.24 -44.73
CA THR A 207 -20.34 -4.26 -45.90
C THR A 207 -20.29 -5.65 -46.52
N THR A 208 -20.21 -6.71 -45.71
CA THR A 208 -20.26 -8.10 -46.18
C THR A 208 -21.59 -8.42 -46.84
N ALA A 209 -22.72 -8.06 -46.23
CA ALA A 209 -24.04 -8.27 -46.82
C ALA A 209 -24.21 -7.53 -48.15
N TYR A 210 -23.69 -6.30 -48.25
CA TYR A 210 -23.69 -5.54 -49.50
C TYR A 210 -22.83 -6.22 -50.58
N GLN A 211 -21.67 -6.76 -50.21
CA GLN A 211 -20.83 -7.52 -51.12
C GLN A 211 -21.52 -8.80 -51.61
N GLU A 212 -22.19 -9.56 -50.74
CA GLU A 212 -22.94 -10.75 -51.14
C GLU A 212 -24.04 -10.43 -52.16
N LEU A 213 -24.74 -9.30 -52.00
CA LEU A 213 -25.79 -8.86 -52.93
C LEU A 213 -25.26 -8.33 -54.27
N THR A 214 -24.05 -7.77 -54.29
CA THR A 214 -23.45 -7.16 -55.47
C THR A 214 -22.44 -8.06 -56.20
N THR A 215 -22.02 -9.16 -55.57
CA THR A 215 -21.12 -10.12 -56.18
C THR A 215 -21.87 -10.88 -57.28
N PRO A 216 -21.39 -10.87 -58.53
CA PRO A 216 -22.05 -11.59 -59.61
C PRO A 216 -22.02 -13.10 -59.31
N PRO A 217 -23.09 -13.85 -59.68
CA PRO A 217 -23.15 -15.28 -59.44
C PRO A 217 -21.97 -15.97 -60.11
N VAL A 218 -21.13 -16.63 -59.31
CA VAL A 218 -20.07 -17.50 -59.83
C VAL A 218 -20.77 -18.66 -60.51
N LEU A 219 -20.80 -18.65 -61.85
CA LEU A 219 -21.30 -19.76 -62.63
C LEU A 219 -20.44 -20.99 -62.32
N PRO A 220 -21.04 -22.14 -61.95
CA PRO A 220 -20.28 -23.36 -61.74
C PRO A 220 -19.47 -23.69 -63.01
N PRO A 221 -18.26 -24.25 -62.86
CA PRO A 221 -17.43 -24.61 -64.00
C PRO A 221 -18.24 -25.53 -64.93
N LEU A 222 -18.36 -25.12 -66.20
CA LEU A 222 -19.06 -25.88 -67.22
C LEU A 222 -18.49 -27.30 -67.26
N PRO A 223 -19.33 -28.35 -67.28
CA PRO A 223 -18.86 -29.72 -67.41
C PRO A 223 -18.02 -29.86 -68.68
N PRO A 224 -16.95 -30.69 -68.66
CA PRO A 224 -16.09 -30.88 -69.81
C PRO A 224 -16.94 -31.34 -71.00
N VAL A 225 -16.81 -30.63 -72.13
CA VAL A 225 -17.48 -30.97 -73.38
C VAL A 225 -17.07 -32.40 -73.75
N PRO A 226 -18.02 -33.34 -73.93
CA PRO A 226 -17.68 -34.69 -74.34
C PRO A 226 -16.96 -34.65 -75.69
N ALA A 227 -15.81 -35.33 -75.76
CA ALA A 227 -14.99 -35.45 -76.96
C ALA A 227 -15.87 -35.88 -78.15
N GLN A 228 -15.85 -35.09 -79.22
CA GLN A 228 -16.55 -35.44 -80.45
C GLN A 228 -16.03 -36.81 -80.95
N PRO A 229 -16.92 -37.74 -81.33
CA PRO A 229 -16.51 -38.98 -81.94
C PRO A 229 -15.80 -38.67 -83.25
N MET A 230 -14.54 -39.10 -83.36
CA MET A 230 -13.80 -39.02 -84.62
C MET A 230 -14.57 -39.75 -85.72
N PRO A 231 -14.72 -39.15 -86.91
CA PRO A 231 -15.35 -39.82 -88.04
C PRO A 231 -14.51 -41.04 -88.47
N PRO A 232 -15.16 -42.12 -88.94
CA PRO A 232 -14.47 -43.34 -89.33
C PRO A 232 -13.56 -43.08 -90.52
N GLU A 233 -12.30 -43.48 -90.34
CA GLU A 233 -11.25 -43.48 -91.34
C GLU A 233 -11.67 -44.39 -92.50
N ALA A 234 -12.10 -43.76 -93.60
CA ALA A 234 -12.41 -44.46 -94.83
C ALA A 234 -11.12 -45.05 -95.39
N THR A 235 -10.98 -46.36 -95.29
CA THR A 235 -9.87 -47.14 -95.84
C THR A 235 -10.13 -47.36 -97.34
N PRO A 236 -9.28 -46.86 -98.25
CA PRO A 236 -9.38 -47.22 -99.66
C PRO A 236 -8.65 -48.54 -99.94
N ARG A 237 -9.40 -49.48 -100.52
CA ARG A 237 -9.04 -50.70 -101.30
C ARG A 237 -7.71 -51.40 -101.04
#